data_AF-H3GMI9-F1
#
_entry.id   AF-H3GMI9-F1
#
_cell.length_a   1.000
_cell.length_b   1.000
_cell.length_c   1.000
_cell.angle_alpha   90.00
_cell.angle_beta   90.00
_cell.angle_gamma   90.00
#
_symmetry.space_group_name_H-M   'P 1'
#
loop_
_entity.id
_entity.type
_entity.pdbx_description
1 polymer ?
#
loop_
_entity_poly.entity_id
_entity_poly.type
_entity_poly.pdbx_seq_one_letter_code
_entity_poly.pdbx_strand_id
1 'polypeptide(L)'
;MFQYYHQMEYISRRLLKVFAVALGEEPAFFDQFFHGDNSSFLRLNHYPVAPEPEKTMGVNHHTDAGALTILLQDDEVASLQAFHRESQTWTLVPPRKGTYTINIGDMVQVWSNDKFVAPLHRVLANGGADRFSAPFFYNPSYKAQVKPIVVKEGEVANYRPLSWREFRLARFQGDYADSGKEIQIGDFKIHGQIDVANSPNPVKMNVRQVPVVDIGALMAFPTDASVDAALSNAKEDALRQIVEEVRAAATEWGFFYVTNHSLPQQELDQFQAAMHSFFRLPTETKRTIQRTATNARGYVEGELTKNKTDWKECFDFTSVHEDGPVNEKNERLEDNQNRWLDETTLSGFRTEMQTYYSKMEYISRRLLKVFAVALGEEPAFFDKFFQGGNSSVMRLNHYPVAPEPEKTMGAYHHTDSGALTILLQDDQVASLQVLHRESQTWVNVLPRKGTYTINIGDLVQVWSNDKFMAPLHRVLASNKAGRFSAPFFYCPAFNVQVKPIVVKEDEVANYRPFSWREFLLARVKGNYADAGQENQIGDFKIHGPIDVANA
;
A
#
# COMPACT_ATOMS: atom_id res chain seq x y z
N MET A 1 21.55 -29.19 -11.23
CA MET A 1 20.61 -28.68 -12.25
C MET A 1 19.72 -29.77 -12.85
N PHE A 2 20.25 -30.79 -13.53
CA PHE A 2 19.40 -31.86 -14.11
C PHE A 2 18.53 -32.62 -13.10
N GLN A 3 19.04 -32.89 -11.89
CA GLN A 3 18.23 -33.48 -10.82
C GLN A 3 17.01 -32.60 -10.48
N TYR A 4 17.22 -31.29 -10.31
CA TYR A 4 16.14 -30.34 -10.07
C TYR A 4 15.14 -30.33 -11.23
N TYR A 5 15.63 -30.27 -12.47
CA TYR A 5 14.80 -30.35 -13.68
C TYR A 5 13.87 -31.58 -13.65
N HIS A 6 14.41 -32.78 -13.40
CA HIS A 6 13.60 -34.00 -13.35
C HIS A 6 12.61 -34.02 -12.19
N GLN A 7 12.93 -33.40 -11.05
CA GLN A 7 11.97 -33.25 -9.95
C GLN A 7 10.83 -32.30 -10.34
N MET A 8 11.13 -31.19 -11.03
CA MET A 8 10.08 -30.29 -11.51
C MET A 8 9.19 -30.97 -12.54
N GLU A 9 9.78 -31.76 -13.45
CA GLU A 9 9.03 -32.58 -14.39
C GLU A 9 8.11 -33.59 -13.68
N TYR A 10 8.62 -34.27 -12.66
CA TYR A 10 7.85 -35.20 -11.83
C TYR A 10 6.65 -34.51 -11.15
N ILE A 11 6.86 -33.34 -10.52
CA ILE A 11 5.81 -32.57 -9.87
C ILE A 11 4.76 -32.12 -10.90
N SER A 12 5.19 -31.58 -12.05
CA SER A 12 4.27 -31.12 -13.10
C SER A 12 3.38 -32.24 -13.62
N ARG A 13 3.94 -33.44 -13.87
CA ARG A 13 3.16 -34.62 -14.26
C ARG A 13 2.09 -34.96 -13.23
N ARG A 14 2.45 -34.96 -11.94
CA ARG A 14 1.50 -35.24 -10.85
C ARG A 14 0.38 -34.20 -10.76
N LEU A 15 0.71 -32.91 -10.90
CA LEU A 15 -0.27 -31.84 -10.88
C LEU A 15 -1.25 -31.95 -12.05
N LEU A 16 -0.77 -32.23 -13.28
CA LEU A 16 -1.67 -32.42 -14.43
C LEU A 16 -2.66 -33.56 -14.26
N LYS A 17 -2.32 -34.63 -13.50
CA LYS A 17 -3.30 -35.68 -13.19
C LYS A 17 -4.49 -35.15 -12.39
N VAL A 18 -4.25 -34.19 -11.49
CA VAL A 18 -5.31 -33.54 -10.71
C VAL A 18 -6.20 -32.69 -11.62
N PHE A 19 -5.59 -31.93 -12.54
CA PHE A 19 -6.34 -31.14 -13.53
C PHE A 19 -7.16 -32.03 -14.48
N ALA A 20 -6.64 -33.19 -14.91
CA ALA A 20 -7.37 -34.13 -15.76
C ALA A 20 -8.65 -34.63 -15.06
N VAL A 21 -8.53 -35.09 -13.80
CA VAL A 21 -9.68 -35.55 -13.01
C VAL A 21 -10.70 -34.43 -12.80
N ALA A 22 -10.24 -33.21 -12.54
CA ALA A 22 -11.13 -32.05 -12.38
C ALA A 22 -11.90 -31.69 -13.67
N LEU A 23 -11.39 -32.07 -14.84
CA LEU A 23 -12.06 -31.91 -16.14
C LEU A 23 -12.98 -33.08 -16.50
N GLY A 24 -13.03 -34.13 -15.67
CA GLY A 24 -13.81 -35.35 -15.94
C GLY A 24 -13.08 -36.36 -16.83
N GLU A 25 -11.77 -36.23 -16.97
CA GLU A 25 -10.92 -37.14 -17.76
C GLU A 25 -10.14 -38.10 -16.87
N GLU A 26 -9.62 -39.17 -17.47
CA GLU A 26 -8.74 -40.13 -16.79
C GLU A 26 -7.46 -39.45 -16.27
N PRO A 27 -6.92 -39.83 -15.09
CA PRO A 27 -5.74 -39.18 -14.51
C PRO A 27 -4.51 -39.13 -15.42
N ALA A 28 -4.38 -40.06 -16.36
CA ALA A 28 -3.27 -40.12 -17.31
C ALA A 28 -3.54 -39.37 -18.63
N PHE A 29 -4.70 -38.73 -18.79
CA PHE A 29 -5.13 -38.10 -20.05
C PHE A 29 -4.05 -37.19 -20.64
N PHE A 30 -3.45 -36.30 -19.84
CA PHE A 30 -2.46 -35.36 -20.36
C PHE A 30 -1.12 -35.99 -20.71
N ASP A 31 -0.78 -37.19 -20.20
CA ASP A 31 0.53 -37.83 -20.45
C ASP A 31 0.81 -37.97 -21.97
N GLN A 32 -0.26 -38.13 -22.77
CA GLN A 32 -0.20 -38.22 -24.23
C GLN A 32 0.50 -37.03 -24.92
N PHE A 33 0.45 -35.84 -24.33
CA PHE A 33 1.01 -34.61 -24.91
C PHE A 33 2.48 -34.39 -24.55
N PHE A 34 3.03 -35.19 -23.63
CA PHE A 34 4.39 -35.04 -23.08
C PHE A 34 5.30 -36.26 -23.33
N HIS A 35 4.83 -37.27 -24.07
CA HIS A 35 5.64 -38.46 -24.39
C HIS A 35 6.82 -38.14 -25.33
N GLY A 36 7.96 -38.80 -25.08
CA GLY A 36 9.21 -38.61 -25.83
C GLY A 36 9.95 -37.35 -25.35
N ASP A 37 10.28 -36.46 -26.29
CA ASP A 37 10.96 -35.18 -26.03
C ASP A 37 9.93 -34.06 -25.87
N ASN A 38 9.47 -33.85 -24.64
CA ASN A 38 8.70 -32.65 -24.31
C ASN A 38 9.60 -31.40 -24.43
N SER A 39 9.03 -30.24 -24.74
CA SER A 39 9.82 -29.02 -24.97
C SER A 39 10.03 -28.18 -23.68
N SER A 40 10.11 -28.84 -22.52
CA SER A 40 10.20 -28.18 -21.22
C SER A 40 11.60 -27.63 -20.98
N PHE A 41 11.70 -26.48 -20.32
CA PHE A 41 12.98 -25.85 -20.02
C PHE A 41 12.96 -25.15 -18.67
N LEU A 42 14.15 -25.02 -18.07
CA LEU A 42 14.38 -24.25 -16.86
C LEU A 42 15.09 -22.94 -17.24
N ARG A 43 14.56 -21.81 -16.79
CA ARG A 43 15.20 -20.51 -16.94
C ARG A 43 15.67 -20.04 -15.57
N LEU A 44 16.84 -19.39 -15.51
CA LEU A 44 17.32 -18.69 -14.33
C LEU A 44 17.27 -17.19 -14.63
N ASN A 45 16.60 -16.43 -13.78
CA ASN A 45 16.48 -14.99 -13.91
C ASN A 45 17.19 -14.30 -12.75
N HIS A 46 17.90 -13.22 -13.07
CA HIS A 46 18.42 -12.25 -12.11
C HIS A 46 17.78 -10.90 -12.45
N TYR A 47 17.09 -10.32 -11.47
CA TYR A 47 16.49 -9.00 -11.53
C TYR A 47 17.33 -8.08 -10.64
N PRO A 48 18.20 -7.23 -11.21
CA PRO A 48 19.02 -6.34 -10.41
C PRO A 48 18.18 -5.25 -9.76
N VAL A 49 18.73 -4.64 -8.70
CA VAL A 49 18.20 -3.37 -8.15
C VAL A 49 18.08 -2.33 -9.26
N ALA A 50 16.86 -1.81 -9.46
CA ALA A 50 16.57 -0.76 -10.42
C ALA A 50 16.68 0.62 -9.76
N PRO A 51 17.37 1.60 -10.39
CA PRO A 51 17.43 2.98 -9.88
C PRO A 51 16.07 3.70 -9.89
N GLU A 52 15.24 3.42 -10.90
CA GLU A 52 13.89 3.96 -11.09
C GLU A 52 12.89 2.79 -11.22
N PRO A 53 12.64 2.05 -10.13
CA PRO A 53 11.82 0.82 -10.16
C PRO A 53 10.37 1.09 -10.57
N GLU A 54 9.87 2.32 -10.40
CA GLU A 54 8.53 2.75 -10.82
C GLU A 54 8.38 2.93 -12.34
N LYS A 55 9.49 3.15 -13.06
CA LYS A 55 9.50 3.30 -14.53
C LYS A 55 9.93 2.02 -15.24
N THR A 56 10.35 1.01 -14.49
CA THR A 56 10.98 -0.20 -15.01
C THR A 56 10.16 -1.43 -14.66
N MET A 57 9.95 -2.31 -15.64
CA MET A 57 9.36 -3.63 -15.40
C MET A 57 10.45 -4.68 -15.39
N GLY A 58 10.43 -5.59 -14.41
CA GLY A 58 11.30 -6.77 -14.42
C GLY A 58 10.88 -7.75 -15.51
N VAL A 59 9.57 -7.99 -15.62
CA VAL A 59 8.94 -8.68 -16.76
C VAL A 59 7.60 -8.02 -17.01
N ASN A 60 7.32 -7.65 -18.27
CA ASN A 60 6.02 -7.13 -18.67
C ASN A 60 4.89 -8.17 -18.46
N HIS A 61 3.65 -7.70 -18.52
CA HIS A 61 2.51 -8.58 -18.33
C HIS A 61 2.40 -9.62 -19.45
N HIS A 62 2.19 -10.88 -19.08
CA HIS A 62 2.04 -12.00 -20.02
C HIS A 62 1.31 -13.18 -19.38
N THR A 63 0.94 -14.16 -20.18
CA THR A 63 0.60 -15.52 -19.74
C THR A 63 1.72 -16.48 -20.13
N ASP A 64 1.81 -17.62 -19.44
CA ASP A 64 2.78 -18.65 -19.78
C ASP A 64 2.22 -19.54 -20.88
N ALA A 65 2.93 -19.64 -22.01
CA ALA A 65 2.46 -20.41 -23.16
C ALA A 65 2.25 -21.90 -22.88
N GLY A 66 2.98 -22.49 -21.93
CA GLY A 66 3.03 -23.93 -21.67
C GLY A 66 1.78 -24.52 -21.01
N ALA A 67 1.97 -25.67 -20.35
CA ALA A 67 0.91 -26.27 -19.54
C ALA A 67 0.97 -25.79 -18.09
N LEU A 68 2.15 -25.85 -17.47
CA LEU A 68 2.37 -25.42 -16.09
C LEU A 68 3.72 -24.70 -15.97
N THR A 69 3.80 -23.75 -15.05
CA THR A 69 5.08 -23.21 -14.58
C THR A 69 5.23 -23.50 -13.09
N ILE A 70 6.34 -24.11 -12.72
CA ILE A 70 6.75 -24.26 -11.32
C ILE A 70 7.83 -23.22 -11.04
N LEU A 71 7.50 -22.23 -10.23
CA LEU A 71 8.38 -21.11 -9.94
C LEU A 71 8.99 -21.26 -8.53
N LEU A 72 10.31 -21.38 -8.51
CA LEU A 72 11.12 -21.04 -7.34
C LEU A 72 11.52 -19.56 -7.44
N GLN A 73 11.39 -18.82 -6.35
CA GLN A 73 11.74 -17.41 -6.27
C GLN A 73 12.28 -17.08 -4.88
N ASP A 74 13.04 -16.01 -4.76
CA ASP A 74 13.57 -15.56 -3.48
C ASP A 74 12.48 -15.29 -2.44
N ASP A 75 12.79 -15.60 -1.18
CA ASP A 75 11.88 -15.48 -0.04
C ASP A 75 11.66 -14.02 0.42
N GLU A 76 12.55 -13.12 0.03
CA GLU A 76 12.64 -11.76 0.58
C GLU A 76 12.06 -10.70 -0.34
N VAL A 77 12.11 -10.91 -1.67
CA VAL A 77 11.67 -9.90 -2.65
C VAL A 77 10.36 -10.29 -3.31
N ALA A 78 9.28 -9.67 -2.83
CA ALA A 78 7.96 -9.82 -3.42
C ALA A 78 7.76 -8.85 -4.60
N SER A 79 7.92 -9.35 -5.83
CA SER A 79 7.70 -8.53 -7.04
C SER A 79 6.82 -9.18 -8.11
N LEU A 80 6.51 -10.47 -7.99
CA LEU A 80 5.54 -11.14 -8.86
C LEU A 80 4.14 -10.63 -8.56
N GLN A 81 3.41 -10.20 -9.58
CA GLN A 81 1.99 -9.86 -9.49
C GLN A 81 1.17 -10.72 -10.44
N ALA A 82 -0.02 -11.13 -10.00
CA ALA A 82 -1.05 -11.73 -10.83
C ALA A 82 -2.23 -10.78 -10.95
N PHE A 83 -2.85 -10.73 -12.12
CA PHE A 83 -4.00 -9.89 -12.39
C PHE A 83 -5.28 -10.61 -11.96
N HIS A 84 -6.03 -9.99 -11.05
CA HIS A 84 -7.32 -10.45 -10.60
C HIS A 84 -8.41 -9.89 -11.52
N ARG A 85 -9.08 -10.79 -12.24
CA ARG A 85 -10.00 -10.45 -13.35
C ARG A 85 -11.26 -9.75 -12.89
N GLU A 86 -11.86 -10.18 -11.78
CA GLU A 86 -13.13 -9.60 -11.33
C GLU A 86 -12.95 -8.18 -10.80
N SER A 87 -11.89 -7.94 -10.03
CA SER A 87 -11.58 -6.61 -9.48
C SER A 87 -10.80 -5.73 -10.47
N GLN A 88 -10.32 -6.29 -11.58
CA GLN A 88 -9.43 -5.64 -12.53
C GLN A 88 -8.16 -5.05 -11.87
N THR A 89 -7.59 -5.75 -10.88
CA THR A 89 -6.42 -5.27 -10.13
C THR A 89 -5.23 -6.21 -10.16
N TRP A 90 -4.03 -5.65 -10.09
CA TRP A 90 -2.81 -6.41 -9.89
C TRP A 90 -2.61 -6.73 -8.40
N THR A 91 -2.46 -8.01 -8.08
CA THR A 91 -2.24 -8.50 -6.71
C THR A 91 -0.84 -9.11 -6.60
N LEU A 92 -0.11 -8.74 -5.55
CA LEU A 92 1.20 -9.32 -5.28
C LEU A 92 1.07 -10.80 -4.89
N VAL A 93 1.95 -11.63 -5.45
CA VAL A 93 2.11 -13.04 -5.08
C VAL A 93 3.32 -13.11 -4.15
N PRO A 94 3.14 -13.01 -2.82
CA PRO A 94 4.27 -12.96 -1.90
C PRO A 94 5.00 -14.31 -1.90
N PRO A 95 6.33 -14.31 -1.94
CA PRO A 95 7.10 -15.54 -1.81
C PRO A 95 6.88 -16.12 -0.41
N ARG A 96 6.76 -17.45 -0.35
CA ARG A 96 6.60 -18.21 0.88
C ARG A 96 7.70 -19.26 0.95
N LYS A 97 8.51 -19.18 2.01
CA LYS A 97 9.62 -20.09 2.25
C LYS A 97 9.16 -21.55 2.21
N GLY A 98 9.91 -22.38 1.49
CA GLY A 98 9.63 -23.81 1.35
C GLY A 98 8.45 -24.14 0.41
N THR A 99 8.00 -23.20 -0.41
CA THR A 99 6.91 -23.43 -1.37
C THR A 99 7.35 -23.14 -2.81
N TYR A 100 6.62 -23.71 -3.77
CA TYR A 100 6.65 -23.28 -5.17
C TYR A 100 5.40 -22.47 -5.49
N THR A 101 5.55 -21.43 -6.31
CA THR A 101 4.41 -20.79 -6.95
C THR A 101 4.07 -21.57 -8.21
N ILE A 102 2.81 -22.00 -8.33
CA ILE A 102 2.33 -22.77 -9.49
C ILE A 102 1.49 -21.85 -10.38
N ASN A 103 1.86 -21.78 -11.65
CA ASN A 103 1.10 -21.10 -12.67
C ASN A 103 0.50 -22.14 -13.65
N ILE A 104 -0.74 -21.94 -14.09
CA ILE A 104 -1.31 -22.67 -15.22
C ILE A 104 -1.07 -21.88 -16.50
N GLY A 105 -0.67 -22.57 -17.55
CA GLY A 105 -0.39 -21.94 -18.83
C GLY A 105 -1.55 -22.03 -19.82
N ASP A 106 -1.36 -21.36 -20.94
CA ASP A 106 -2.29 -21.27 -22.06
C ASP A 106 -2.79 -22.64 -22.55
N MET A 107 -1.94 -23.67 -22.55
CA MET A 107 -2.35 -25.00 -23.03
C MET A 107 -3.40 -25.62 -22.12
N VAL A 108 -3.30 -25.43 -20.80
CA VAL A 108 -4.32 -25.88 -19.84
C VAL A 108 -5.61 -25.10 -20.02
N GLN A 109 -5.53 -23.80 -20.35
CA GLN A 109 -6.73 -23.02 -20.66
C GLN A 109 -7.46 -23.53 -21.91
N VAL A 110 -6.71 -23.79 -22.99
CA VAL A 110 -7.29 -24.34 -24.22
C VAL A 110 -7.88 -25.73 -23.98
N TRP A 111 -7.13 -26.65 -23.35
CA TRP A 111 -7.63 -27.99 -23.03
C TRP A 111 -8.87 -27.95 -22.14
N SER A 112 -8.87 -27.13 -21.11
CA SER A 112 -9.98 -27.03 -20.16
C SER A 112 -11.21 -26.31 -20.71
N ASN A 113 -11.13 -25.78 -21.94
CA ASN A 113 -12.21 -25.03 -22.56
C ASN A 113 -12.63 -23.82 -21.69
N ASP A 114 -11.67 -23.03 -21.20
CA ASP A 114 -11.83 -21.92 -20.25
C ASP A 114 -12.27 -22.29 -18.82
N LYS A 115 -12.40 -23.58 -18.44
CA LYS A 115 -12.69 -23.96 -17.04
C LYS A 115 -11.52 -23.62 -16.10
N PHE A 116 -10.30 -23.69 -16.63
CA PHE A 116 -9.10 -23.17 -15.99
C PHE A 116 -8.54 -22.07 -16.88
N VAL A 117 -8.10 -20.97 -16.29
CA VAL A 117 -7.74 -19.78 -17.06
C VAL A 117 -6.34 -19.32 -16.70
N ALA A 118 -5.47 -19.20 -17.70
CA ALA A 118 -4.10 -18.75 -17.51
C ALA A 118 -4.11 -17.34 -16.87
N PRO A 119 -3.44 -17.15 -15.72
CA PRO A 119 -3.42 -15.86 -15.08
C PRO A 119 -2.44 -14.95 -15.81
N LEU A 120 -2.93 -13.77 -16.17
CA LEU A 120 -2.06 -12.69 -16.60
C LEU A 120 -1.21 -12.28 -15.40
N HIS A 121 0.10 -12.27 -15.57
CA HIS A 121 1.03 -12.01 -14.49
C HIS A 121 2.22 -11.17 -14.99
N ARG A 122 2.94 -10.52 -14.07
CA ARG A 122 4.09 -9.66 -14.38
C ARG A 122 5.06 -9.62 -13.21
N VAL A 123 6.26 -9.08 -13.42
CA VAL A 123 7.26 -8.91 -12.37
C VAL A 123 7.65 -7.44 -12.28
N LEU A 124 7.42 -6.82 -11.13
CA LEU A 124 7.86 -5.44 -10.86
C LEU A 124 9.38 -5.38 -10.72
N ALA A 125 9.98 -4.27 -11.14
CA ALA A 125 11.34 -3.96 -10.74
C ALA A 125 11.39 -3.60 -9.24
N ASN A 126 12.53 -3.82 -8.59
CA ASN A 126 12.72 -3.55 -7.17
C ASN A 126 13.87 -2.56 -6.97
N GLY A 127 13.71 -1.59 -6.08
CA GLY A 127 14.77 -0.62 -5.73
C GLY A 127 15.59 -0.98 -4.49
N GLY A 128 15.12 -1.96 -3.70
CA GLY A 128 15.73 -2.27 -2.40
C GLY A 128 16.75 -3.42 -2.42
N ALA A 129 16.55 -4.43 -3.25
CA ALA A 129 17.38 -5.64 -3.30
C ALA A 129 17.26 -6.37 -4.65
N ASP A 130 18.29 -7.13 -5.01
CA ASP A 130 18.25 -8.05 -6.14
C ASP A 130 17.20 -9.15 -5.90
N ARG A 131 16.60 -9.66 -6.98
CA ARG A 131 15.73 -10.85 -6.96
C ARG A 131 16.21 -11.90 -7.93
N PHE A 132 16.18 -13.15 -7.50
CA PHE A 132 16.45 -14.32 -8.29
C PHE A 132 15.20 -15.18 -8.44
N SER A 133 15.06 -15.82 -9.60
CA SER A 133 14.01 -16.82 -9.80
C SER A 133 14.43 -17.92 -10.77
N ALA A 134 13.82 -19.09 -10.59
CA ALA A 134 14.07 -20.28 -11.41
C ALA A 134 12.75 -20.92 -11.87
N PRO A 135 12.01 -20.30 -12.82
CA PRO A 135 10.82 -20.90 -13.41
C PRO A 135 11.17 -22.12 -14.27
N PHE A 136 10.54 -23.25 -13.95
CA PHE A 136 10.49 -24.43 -14.80
C PHE A 136 9.19 -24.41 -15.61
N PHE A 137 9.31 -24.30 -16.94
CA PHE A 137 8.18 -24.30 -17.85
C PHE A 137 7.92 -25.72 -18.36
N TYR A 138 6.83 -26.33 -17.90
CA TYR A 138 6.40 -27.65 -18.35
C TYR A 138 5.56 -27.54 -19.61
N ASN A 139 6.16 -27.92 -20.73
CA ASN A 139 5.63 -27.69 -22.07
C ASN A 139 5.36 -29.00 -22.79
N PRO A 140 4.32 -29.08 -23.63
CA PRO A 140 4.06 -30.25 -24.46
C PRO A 140 5.23 -30.61 -25.39
N SER A 141 5.22 -31.81 -25.95
CA SER A 141 6.05 -32.14 -27.10
C SER A 141 5.70 -31.26 -28.29
N TYR A 142 6.68 -30.89 -29.12
CA TYR A 142 6.44 -30.16 -30.37
C TYR A 142 5.48 -30.87 -31.35
N LYS A 143 5.17 -32.16 -31.12
CA LYS A 143 4.18 -32.90 -31.91
C LYS A 143 2.74 -32.75 -31.39
N ALA A 144 2.55 -32.13 -30.22
CA ALA A 144 1.26 -32.04 -29.55
C ALA A 144 0.26 -31.20 -30.36
N GLN A 145 -0.95 -31.75 -30.50
CA GLN A 145 -2.13 -31.07 -31.01
C GLN A 145 -3.02 -30.71 -29.82
N VAL A 146 -3.20 -29.43 -29.57
CA VAL A 146 -3.93 -28.90 -28.43
C VAL A 146 -5.32 -28.50 -28.91
N LYS A 147 -6.35 -29.05 -28.26
CA LYS A 147 -7.76 -28.79 -28.59
C LYS A 147 -8.60 -28.81 -27.32
N PRO A 148 -9.75 -28.10 -27.28
CA PRO A 148 -10.64 -28.17 -26.14
C PRO A 148 -11.15 -29.57 -25.84
N ILE A 149 -11.20 -29.89 -24.55
CA ILE A 149 -11.84 -31.08 -24.02
C ILE A 149 -13.31 -30.71 -23.73
N VAL A 150 -14.20 -31.31 -24.49
CA VAL A 150 -15.65 -31.10 -24.43
C VAL A 150 -16.26 -32.41 -23.92
N VAL A 151 -16.60 -32.46 -22.64
CA VAL A 151 -16.94 -33.71 -21.93
C VAL A 151 -18.45 -33.84 -21.70
N LYS A 152 -19.17 -32.71 -21.62
CA LYS A 152 -20.61 -32.70 -21.32
C LYS A 152 -21.46 -32.54 -22.59
N GLU A 153 -22.60 -33.22 -22.61
CA GLU A 153 -23.58 -33.06 -23.69
C GLU A 153 -24.06 -31.60 -23.78
N GLY A 154 -23.95 -31.01 -24.98
CA GLY A 154 -24.26 -29.60 -25.23
C GLY A 154 -23.12 -28.61 -24.99
N GLU A 155 -21.96 -29.04 -24.46
CA GLU A 155 -20.78 -28.19 -24.37
C GLU A 155 -20.19 -27.92 -25.78
N VAL A 156 -19.80 -26.68 -26.04
CA VAL A 156 -19.18 -26.27 -27.32
C VAL A 156 -17.72 -25.92 -27.11
N ALA A 157 -16.87 -26.21 -28.11
CA ALA A 157 -15.47 -25.85 -28.06
C ALA A 157 -15.28 -24.34 -28.23
N ASN A 158 -14.66 -23.68 -27.26
CA ASN A 158 -14.35 -22.25 -27.33
C ASN A 158 -13.15 -21.94 -28.23
N TYR A 159 -12.30 -22.93 -28.51
CA TYR A 159 -11.11 -22.78 -29.34
C TYR A 159 -11.09 -23.76 -30.51
N ARG A 160 -10.57 -23.34 -31.66
CA ARG A 160 -10.16 -24.27 -32.72
C ARG A 160 -8.85 -24.98 -32.33
N PRO A 161 -8.61 -26.22 -32.79
CA PRO A 161 -7.35 -26.92 -32.54
C PRO A 161 -6.12 -26.13 -32.99
N LEU A 162 -5.01 -26.27 -32.26
CA LEU A 162 -3.73 -25.63 -32.56
C LEU A 162 -2.55 -26.59 -32.38
N SER A 163 -1.52 -26.41 -33.21
CA SER A 163 -0.24 -27.12 -33.12
C SER A 163 0.67 -26.42 -32.11
N TRP A 164 1.14 -27.12 -31.07
CA TRP A 164 2.03 -26.54 -30.06
C TRP A 164 3.30 -25.96 -30.68
N ARG A 165 3.89 -26.66 -31.67
CA ARG A 165 5.09 -26.20 -32.35
C ARG A 165 4.89 -24.90 -33.10
N GLU A 166 3.78 -24.76 -33.84
CA GLU A 166 3.49 -23.56 -34.61
C GLU A 166 3.22 -22.38 -33.68
N PHE A 167 2.42 -22.60 -32.64
CA PHE A 167 2.14 -21.58 -31.62
C PHE A 167 3.41 -21.12 -30.91
N ARG A 168 4.25 -22.07 -30.45
CA ARG A 168 5.49 -21.73 -29.74
C ARG A 168 6.52 -21.05 -30.63
N LEU A 169 6.64 -21.47 -31.89
CA LEU A 169 7.53 -20.85 -32.87
C LEU A 169 7.12 -19.41 -33.17
N ALA A 170 5.82 -19.17 -33.38
CA ALA A 170 5.30 -17.83 -33.64
C ALA A 170 5.48 -16.89 -32.43
N ARG A 171 5.30 -17.38 -31.19
CA ARG A 171 5.65 -16.59 -29.99
C ARG A 171 7.14 -16.29 -29.89
N PHE A 172 8.00 -17.28 -30.15
CA PHE A 172 9.46 -17.11 -30.09
C PHE A 172 9.97 -16.09 -31.12
N GLN A 173 9.36 -16.00 -32.31
CA GLN A 173 9.73 -15.02 -33.32
C GLN A 173 9.40 -13.58 -32.90
N GLY A 174 8.28 -13.38 -32.19
CA GLY A 174 7.92 -12.08 -31.60
C GLY A 174 8.86 -11.61 -30.48
N ASP A 175 9.59 -12.53 -29.83
CA ASP A 175 10.56 -12.20 -28.77
C ASP A 175 11.86 -11.54 -29.33
N TYR A 176 12.19 -11.71 -30.61
CA TYR A 176 13.49 -11.32 -31.20
C TYR A 176 13.41 -10.26 -32.30
N ALA A 177 12.24 -10.03 -32.88
CA ALA A 177 12.02 -9.01 -33.90
C ALA A 177 10.65 -8.38 -33.70
N ASP A 178 10.56 -7.06 -33.91
CA ASP A 178 9.27 -6.34 -34.02
C ASP A 178 8.61 -6.70 -35.37
N SER A 179 8.25 -7.97 -35.52
CA SER A 179 7.66 -8.54 -36.73
C SER A 179 6.13 -8.40 -36.76
N GLY A 180 5.55 -7.55 -35.92
CA GLY A 180 4.11 -7.33 -35.78
C GLY A 180 3.49 -8.07 -34.59
N LYS A 181 2.17 -8.29 -34.67
CA LYS A 181 1.34 -8.81 -33.57
C LYS A 181 1.84 -10.16 -33.02
N GLU A 182 2.13 -10.22 -31.73
CA GLU A 182 2.43 -11.47 -31.02
C GLU A 182 1.20 -12.38 -30.99
N ILE A 183 1.36 -13.67 -31.35
CA ILE A 183 0.26 -14.63 -31.35
C ILE A 183 -0.18 -14.97 -29.91
N GLN A 184 -1.49 -14.94 -29.67
CA GLN A 184 -2.10 -15.29 -28.38
C GLN A 184 -3.11 -16.43 -28.57
N ILE A 185 -3.47 -17.16 -27.51
CA ILE A 185 -4.54 -18.16 -27.63
C ILE A 185 -5.90 -17.56 -28.01
N GLY A 186 -6.07 -16.24 -27.83
CA GLY A 186 -7.21 -15.48 -28.36
C GLY A 186 -7.38 -15.60 -29.88
N ASP A 187 -6.29 -15.78 -30.64
CA ASP A 187 -6.32 -15.95 -32.10
C ASP A 187 -6.87 -17.32 -32.56
N PHE A 188 -7.06 -18.23 -31.60
CA PHE A 188 -7.66 -19.54 -31.81
C PHE A 188 -9.08 -19.63 -31.21
N LYS A 189 -9.56 -18.57 -30.56
CA LYS A 189 -10.89 -18.56 -29.93
C LYS A 189 -11.99 -18.40 -30.98
N ILE A 190 -12.98 -19.28 -30.95
CA ILE A 190 -14.14 -19.33 -31.87
C ILE A 190 -15.46 -18.98 -31.15
N HIS A 191 -15.54 -19.19 -29.83
CA HIS A 191 -16.70 -18.83 -29.01
C HIS A 191 -16.27 -18.15 -27.70
N GLY A 192 -17.14 -17.27 -27.19
CA GLY A 192 -16.89 -16.49 -25.97
C GLY A 192 -16.05 -15.24 -26.21
N GLN A 193 -15.89 -14.43 -25.17
CA GLN A 193 -15.10 -13.20 -25.24
C GLN A 193 -13.60 -13.52 -25.30
N ILE A 194 -12.88 -12.74 -26.11
CA ILE A 194 -11.42 -12.69 -26.08
C ILE A 194 -11.03 -11.88 -24.84
N ASP A 195 -10.38 -12.57 -23.92
CA ASP A 195 -9.90 -12.04 -22.66
C ASP A 195 -8.89 -10.90 -22.86
N VAL A 196 -8.88 -9.91 -21.95
CA VAL A 196 -7.94 -8.78 -21.93
C VAL A 196 -6.48 -9.23 -21.93
N ALA A 197 -6.18 -10.36 -21.28
CA ALA A 197 -4.85 -10.98 -21.29
C ALA A 197 -4.43 -11.52 -22.66
N ASN A 198 -5.40 -11.79 -23.53
CA ASN A 198 -5.27 -12.40 -24.85
C ASN A 198 -5.70 -11.46 -25.99
N SER A 199 -5.90 -10.17 -25.68
CA SER A 199 -6.37 -9.15 -26.61
C SER A 199 -5.22 -8.62 -27.49
N PRO A 200 -5.45 -8.34 -28.80
CA PRO A 200 -4.47 -7.71 -29.68
C PRO A 200 -4.03 -6.31 -29.22
N ASN A 201 -4.89 -5.65 -28.44
CA ASN A 201 -4.61 -4.39 -27.76
C ASN A 201 -4.88 -4.65 -26.27
N PRO A 202 -3.87 -4.99 -25.45
CA PRO A 202 -4.05 -4.98 -24.02
C PRO A 202 -4.45 -3.56 -23.65
N VAL A 203 -5.69 -3.39 -23.20
CA VAL A 203 -6.16 -2.14 -22.59
C VAL A 203 -5.08 -1.72 -21.60
N LYS A 204 -4.70 -0.43 -21.57
CA LYS A 204 -3.87 0.11 -20.49
C LYS A 204 -4.58 -0.21 -19.17
N MET A 205 -4.28 -1.36 -18.59
CA MET A 205 -4.93 -1.85 -17.38
C MET A 205 -4.34 -1.05 -16.25
N ASN A 206 -5.08 -0.03 -15.82
CA ASN A 206 -4.67 0.94 -14.82
C ASN A 206 -4.16 0.20 -13.60
N VAL A 207 -2.85 0.24 -13.41
CA VAL A 207 -2.24 -0.24 -12.19
C VAL A 207 -2.61 0.78 -11.12
N ARG A 208 -3.53 0.40 -10.24
CA ARG A 208 -3.86 1.18 -9.06
C ARG A 208 -2.71 1.07 -8.06
N GLN A 209 -1.78 2.02 -8.14
CA GLN A 209 -0.73 2.24 -7.16
C GLN A 209 -1.00 3.55 -6.44
N VAL A 210 -0.65 3.58 -5.15
CA VAL A 210 -0.60 4.83 -4.38
C VAL A 210 0.32 5.81 -5.12
N PRO A 211 -0.17 6.99 -5.51
CA PRO A 211 0.56 7.92 -6.37
C PRO A 211 1.73 8.56 -5.62
N VAL A 212 2.68 9.11 -6.38
CA VAL A 212 3.80 9.91 -5.86
C VAL A 212 3.62 11.33 -6.35
N VAL A 213 3.78 12.30 -5.47
CA VAL A 213 3.77 13.73 -5.77
C VAL A 213 5.14 14.32 -5.48
N ASP A 214 5.72 15.02 -6.45
CA ASP A 214 6.96 15.75 -6.26
C ASP A 214 6.66 17.14 -5.68
N ILE A 215 7.06 17.38 -4.43
CA ILE A 215 6.80 18.67 -3.76
C ILE A 215 8.02 19.59 -3.76
N GLY A 216 9.08 19.28 -4.53
CA GLY A 216 10.32 20.06 -4.53
C GLY A 216 10.11 21.54 -4.83
N ALA A 217 9.25 21.87 -5.80
CA ALA A 217 8.94 23.26 -6.14
C ALA A 217 8.23 24.01 -4.98
N LEU A 218 7.36 23.32 -4.23
CA LEU A 218 6.71 23.88 -3.03
C LEU A 218 7.72 24.14 -1.91
N MET A 219 8.67 23.23 -1.74
CA MET A 219 9.67 23.30 -0.66
C MET A 219 10.80 24.29 -0.97
N ALA A 220 11.04 24.63 -2.24
CA ALA A 220 12.08 25.57 -2.66
C ALA A 220 11.85 27.03 -2.20
N PHE A 221 10.60 27.39 -1.87
CA PHE A 221 10.28 28.73 -1.40
C PHE A 221 10.85 29.00 0.01
N PRO A 222 11.47 30.16 0.26
CA PRO A 222 12.15 30.45 1.53
C PRO A 222 11.16 30.78 2.67
N THR A 223 9.96 31.27 2.35
CA THR A 223 8.97 31.69 3.36
C THR A 223 7.56 31.28 2.97
N ASP A 224 6.70 31.08 3.97
CA ASP A 224 5.30 30.74 3.74
C ASP A 224 4.52 31.85 3.03
N ALA A 225 4.86 33.12 3.29
CA ALA A 225 4.28 34.24 2.54
C ALA A 225 4.60 34.17 1.04
N SER A 226 5.79 33.69 0.67
CA SER A 226 6.13 33.46 -0.74
C SER A 226 5.42 32.25 -1.35
N VAL A 227 5.16 31.20 -0.54
CA VAL A 227 4.31 30.08 -0.95
C VAL A 227 2.88 30.55 -1.20
N ASP A 228 2.30 31.34 -0.29
CA ASP A 228 0.95 31.88 -0.41
C ASP A 228 0.81 32.71 -1.70
N ALA A 229 1.72 33.67 -1.91
CA ALA A 229 1.71 34.51 -3.11
C ALA A 229 1.85 33.71 -4.41
N ALA A 230 2.68 32.64 -4.41
CA ALA A 230 2.90 31.81 -5.58
C ALA A 230 1.68 30.90 -5.87
N LEU A 231 1.10 30.29 -4.83
CA LEU A 231 -0.07 29.43 -4.97
C LEU A 231 -1.32 30.21 -5.42
N SER A 232 -1.55 31.44 -4.94
CA SER A 232 -2.67 32.27 -5.40
C SER A 232 -2.57 32.69 -6.88
N ASN A 233 -1.37 32.66 -7.48
CA ASN A 233 -1.12 33.11 -8.85
C ASN A 233 -0.76 31.99 -9.84
N ALA A 234 -0.86 30.72 -9.43
CA ALA A 234 -0.38 29.55 -10.18
C ALA A 234 -1.21 29.30 -11.47
N LYS A 235 -1.00 30.11 -12.51
CA LYS A 235 -1.76 30.00 -13.76
C LYS A 235 -1.19 28.95 -14.71
N GLU A 236 0.13 28.71 -14.77
CA GLU A 236 0.76 27.65 -15.60
C GLU A 236 2.10 27.09 -15.03
N ASP A 237 2.30 27.12 -13.71
CA ASP A 237 3.58 26.75 -13.08
C ASP A 237 3.57 25.37 -12.41
N ALA A 238 4.76 24.85 -12.06
CA ALA A 238 4.96 23.57 -11.34
C ALA A 238 4.09 23.44 -10.07
N LEU A 239 3.75 24.54 -9.39
CA LEU A 239 2.83 24.53 -8.25
C LEU A 239 1.40 24.13 -8.62
N ARG A 240 0.91 24.53 -9.81
CA ARG A 240 -0.41 24.12 -10.31
C ARG A 240 -0.44 22.62 -10.54
N GLN A 241 0.64 22.04 -11.08
CA GLN A 241 0.77 20.60 -11.24
C GLN A 241 0.72 19.89 -9.87
N ILE A 242 1.46 20.39 -8.87
CA ILE A 242 1.40 19.85 -7.50
C ILE A 242 -0.03 19.89 -6.94
N VAL A 243 -0.74 21.00 -7.10
CA VAL A 243 -2.15 21.13 -6.65
C VAL A 243 -3.04 20.07 -7.31
N GLU A 244 -2.93 19.88 -8.63
CA GLU A 244 -3.75 18.91 -9.37
C GLU A 244 -3.37 17.45 -9.06
N GLU A 245 -2.08 17.16 -8.86
CA GLU A 245 -1.62 15.83 -8.43
C GLU A 245 -2.10 15.50 -7.01
N VAL A 246 -1.99 16.45 -6.07
CA VAL A 246 -2.52 16.30 -4.71
C VAL A 246 -4.04 16.16 -4.75
N ARG A 247 -4.75 16.96 -5.55
CA ARG A 247 -6.20 16.86 -5.73
C ARG A 247 -6.61 15.47 -6.21
N ALA A 248 -5.95 14.95 -7.26
CA ALA A 248 -6.23 13.64 -7.81
C ALA A 248 -5.96 12.53 -6.79
N ALA A 249 -4.79 12.57 -6.14
CA ALA A 249 -4.44 11.62 -5.09
C ALA A 249 -5.39 11.65 -3.89
N ALA A 250 -5.77 12.85 -3.44
CA ALA A 250 -6.69 13.06 -2.33
C ALA A 250 -8.11 12.55 -2.64
N THR A 251 -8.56 12.72 -3.87
CA THR A 251 -9.90 12.32 -4.32
C THR A 251 -10.00 10.81 -4.49
N GLU A 252 -9.01 10.20 -5.16
CA GLU A 252 -9.03 8.77 -5.47
C GLU A 252 -8.60 7.90 -4.29
N TRP A 253 -7.50 8.28 -3.62
CA TRP A 253 -6.85 7.45 -2.62
C TRP A 253 -6.98 7.99 -1.20
N GLY A 254 -7.00 9.31 -1.02
CA GLY A 254 -6.77 9.94 0.28
C GLY A 254 -5.36 9.66 0.84
N PHE A 255 -4.47 9.08 0.02
CA PHE A 255 -3.22 8.44 0.41
C PHE A 255 -2.21 8.59 -0.74
N PHE A 256 -0.99 9.06 -0.48
CA PHE A 256 0.05 9.26 -1.52
C PHE A 256 1.45 9.36 -0.93
N TYR A 257 2.48 9.21 -1.74
CA TYR A 257 3.85 9.54 -1.35
C TYR A 257 4.18 10.98 -1.74
N VAL A 258 5.04 11.62 -0.96
CA VAL A 258 5.74 12.85 -1.36
C VAL A 258 7.24 12.61 -1.46
N THR A 259 7.85 13.16 -2.51
CA THR A 259 9.31 13.18 -2.71
C THR A 259 9.82 14.62 -2.76
N ASN A 260 11.14 14.81 -2.69
CA ASN A 260 11.80 16.12 -2.70
C ASN A 260 11.28 17.07 -1.58
N HIS A 261 10.98 16.50 -0.42
CA HIS A 261 10.48 17.19 0.77
C HIS A 261 11.54 18.04 1.51
N SER A 262 12.68 18.33 0.85
CA SER A 262 13.81 19.16 1.32
C SER A 262 14.50 18.77 2.63
N LEU A 263 14.23 17.59 3.20
CA LEU A 263 15.02 17.07 4.32
C LEU A 263 16.22 16.28 3.78
N PRO A 264 17.46 16.64 4.15
CA PRO A 264 18.63 15.85 3.80
C PRO A 264 18.56 14.43 4.37
N GLN A 265 19.06 13.45 3.60
CA GLN A 265 19.08 12.04 4.03
C GLN A 265 19.78 11.85 5.39
N GLN A 266 20.84 12.60 5.67
CA GLN A 266 21.55 12.54 6.95
C GLN A 266 20.64 12.84 8.16
N GLU A 267 19.69 13.76 8.00
CA GLU A 267 18.75 14.11 9.07
C GLU A 267 17.69 13.02 9.27
N LEU A 268 17.27 12.35 8.18
CA LEU A 268 16.40 11.17 8.27
C LEU A 268 17.10 10.01 8.99
N ASP A 269 18.35 9.74 8.59
CA ASP A 269 19.17 8.68 9.17
C ASP A 269 19.41 8.92 10.67
N GLN A 270 19.67 10.17 11.06
CA GLN A 270 19.85 10.57 12.45
C GLN A 270 18.57 10.34 13.28
N PHE A 271 17.41 10.77 12.77
CA PHE A 271 16.13 10.56 13.43
C PHE A 271 15.78 9.07 13.56
N GLN A 272 15.96 8.29 12.48
CA GLN A 272 15.75 6.84 12.51
C GLN A 272 16.67 6.18 13.53
N ALA A 273 17.96 6.52 13.55
CA ALA A 273 18.91 6.00 14.53
C ALA A 273 18.48 6.30 15.98
N ALA A 274 17.98 7.51 16.25
CA ALA A 274 17.45 7.87 17.56
C ALA A 274 16.20 7.06 17.93
N MET A 275 15.24 6.90 17.01
CA MET A 275 14.05 6.07 17.17
C MET A 275 14.41 4.60 17.46
N HIS A 276 15.31 4.00 16.66
CA HIS A 276 15.76 2.63 16.89
C HIS A 276 16.48 2.47 18.23
N SER A 277 17.26 3.47 18.64
CA SER A 277 17.98 3.42 19.91
C SER A 277 17.03 3.45 21.10
N PHE A 278 15.95 4.23 21.02
CA PHE A 278 14.88 4.22 22.02
C PHE A 278 14.22 2.83 22.16
N PHE A 279 13.77 2.24 21.05
CA PHE A 279 13.05 0.96 21.11
C PHE A 279 13.94 -0.24 21.51
N ARG A 280 15.25 -0.13 21.32
CA ARG A 280 16.25 -1.12 21.78
C ARG A 280 16.50 -1.08 23.30
N LEU A 281 16.04 -0.05 24.00
CA LEU A 281 16.17 0.01 25.47
C LEU A 281 15.36 -1.12 26.14
N PRO A 282 15.78 -1.57 27.35
CA PRO A 282 14.98 -2.49 28.16
C PRO A 282 13.55 -1.98 28.37
N THR A 283 12.58 -2.89 28.36
CA THR A 283 11.16 -2.54 28.53
C THR A 283 10.92 -1.80 29.85
N GLU A 284 11.59 -2.20 30.93
CA GLU A 284 11.51 -1.55 32.23
C GLU A 284 11.95 -0.08 32.17
N THR A 285 13.00 0.22 31.39
CA THR A 285 13.47 1.60 31.17
C THR A 285 12.41 2.40 30.42
N LYS A 286 11.83 1.85 29.34
CA LYS A 286 10.77 2.51 28.55
C LYS A 286 9.50 2.75 29.40
N ARG A 287 9.14 1.81 30.28
CA ARG A 287 7.98 1.92 31.19
C ARG A 287 8.12 3.03 32.24
N THR A 288 9.31 3.59 32.49
CA THR A 288 9.46 4.74 33.42
C THR A 288 8.72 6.00 32.94
N ILE A 289 8.49 6.10 31.63
CA ILE A 289 7.75 7.18 30.98
C ILE A 289 6.41 6.69 30.41
N GLN A 290 5.82 5.66 31.00
CA GLN A 290 4.57 5.08 30.51
C GLN A 290 3.41 6.08 30.53
N ARG A 291 2.51 5.99 29.55
CA ARG A 291 1.24 6.73 29.57
C ARG A 291 0.40 6.40 30.80
N THR A 292 -0.49 7.31 31.17
CA THR A 292 -1.50 7.10 32.21
C THR A 292 -2.89 7.38 31.65
N ALA A 293 -3.93 7.06 32.42
CA ALA A 293 -5.31 7.36 32.03
C ALA A 293 -5.54 8.86 31.75
N THR A 294 -4.77 9.75 32.39
CA THR A 294 -4.89 11.21 32.26
C THR A 294 -3.77 11.86 31.45
N ASN A 295 -2.75 11.10 31.02
CA ASN A 295 -1.65 11.58 30.21
C ASN A 295 -1.35 10.61 29.06
N ALA A 296 -1.72 11.03 27.85
CA ALA A 296 -1.54 10.27 26.62
C ALA A 296 -0.13 10.39 26.00
N ARG A 297 0.80 11.09 26.66
CA ARG A 297 2.21 11.20 26.22
C ARG A 297 3.07 10.16 26.92
N GLY A 298 4.09 9.69 26.20
CA GLY A 298 5.03 8.69 26.68
C GLY A 298 4.84 7.30 26.05
N TYR A 299 5.45 6.32 26.68
CA TYR A 299 5.54 4.93 26.21
C TYR A 299 4.25 4.14 26.46
N VAL A 300 3.87 3.28 25.53
CA VAL A 300 2.81 2.27 25.74
C VAL A 300 3.07 1.04 24.87
N GLU A 301 2.63 -0.11 25.37
CA GLU A 301 2.57 -1.38 24.66
C GLU A 301 1.16 -1.96 24.83
N GLY A 302 0.66 -2.66 23.81
CA GLY A 302 -0.66 -3.27 23.85
C GLY A 302 -1.84 -2.29 23.77
N GLU A 303 -1.67 -1.17 23.05
CA GLU A 303 -2.77 -0.24 22.71
C GLU A 303 -3.93 -1.00 22.02
N LEU A 304 -5.17 -0.59 22.29
CA LEU A 304 -6.35 -1.16 21.65
C LEU A 304 -6.75 -0.31 20.44
N THR A 305 -7.03 -0.98 19.32
CA THR A 305 -7.73 -0.42 18.16
C THR A 305 -8.97 -1.28 17.89
N LYS A 306 -10.17 -0.70 17.90
CA LYS A 306 -11.44 -1.44 17.79
C LYS A 306 -11.54 -2.61 18.78
N ASN A 307 -11.18 -2.34 20.04
CA ASN A 307 -11.16 -3.31 21.14
C ASN A 307 -10.25 -4.54 20.91
N LYS A 308 -9.27 -4.43 20.00
CA LYS A 308 -8.29 -5.47 19.75
C LYS A 308 -6.89 -4.92 19.98
N THR A 309 -6.06 -5.72 20.65
CA THR A 309 -4.68 -5.36 20.93
C THR A 309 -3.85 -5.30 19.66
N ASP A 310 -3.24 -4.16 19.40
CA ASP A 310 -2.28 -3.96 18.33
C ASP A 310 -0.93 -4.62 18.68
N TRP A 311 -0.31 -5.28 17.70
CA TRP A 311 1.02 -5.87 17.86
C TRP A 311 2.12 -4.83 17.63
N LYS A 312 2.15 -3.84 18.53
CA LYS A 312 3.12 -2.73 18.51
C LYS A 312 3.41 -2.20 19.90
N GLU A 313 4.56 -1.57 20.04
CA GLU A 313 4.87 -0.62 21.10
C GLU A 313 5.04 0.78 20.48
N CYS A 314 4.71 1.83 21.24
CA CYS A 314 4.82 3.20 20.76
C CYS A 314 5.24 4.21 21.82
N PHE A 315 5.76 5.34 21.35
CA PHE A 315 6.13 6.51 22.14
C PHE A 315 5.50 7.76 21.52
N ASP A 316 4.63 8.42 22.27
CA ASP A 316 3.95 9.66 21.83
C ASP A 316 4.52 10.88 22.51
N PHE A 317 4.76 11.93 21.74
CA PHE A 317 5.14 13.24 22.24
C PHE A 317 4.59 14.34 21.33
N THR A 318 4.59 15.57 21.82
CA THR A 318 4.19 16.74 21.04
C THR A 318 5.24 17.85 21.12
N SER A 319 4.89 19.05 20.64
CA SER A 319 5.73 20.24 20.68
C SER A 319 6.29 20.53 22.07
N VAL A 320 7.35 21.35 22.10
CA VAL A 320 8.03 21.80 23.33
C VAL A 320 7.10 22.53 24.31
N HIS A 321 5.95 23.00 23.85
CA HIS A 321 4.95 23.68 24.68
C HIS A 321 4.31 22.74 25.72
N GLU A 322 4.36 21.42 25.52
CA GLU A 322 3.89 20.43 26.49
C GLU A 322 4.99 19.81 27.38
N ASP A 323 6.21 20.34 27.39
CA ASP A 323 7.30 19.81 28.24
C ASP A 323 7.14 20.17 29.74
N GLY A 324 6.58 21.35 30.01
CA GLY A 324 6.33 21.84 31.37
C GLY A 324 4.97 21.41 31.92
N PRO A 325 4.72 21.60 33.22
CA PRO A 325 3.41 21.33 33.82
C PRO A 325 2.30 22.17 33.15
N VAL A 326 1.05 21.70 33.31
CA VAL A 326 -0.14 22.41 32.84
C VAL A 326 -0.12 23.85 33.36
N ASN A 327 -0.39 24.80 32.47
CA ASN A 327 -0.43 26.22 32.79
C ASN A 327 -1.51 26.92 31.96
N GLU A 328 -1.95 28.10 32.42
CA GLU A 328 -3.05 28.85 31.80
C GLU A 328 -2.79 29.29 30.35
N LYS A 329 -1.53 29.22 29.87
CA LYS A 329 -1.16 29.69 28.53
C LYS A 329 -1.36 28.64 27.43
N ASN A 330 -1.40 27.35 27.79
CA ASN A 330 -1.50 26.26 26.83
C ASN A 330 -2.71 25.39 27.16
N GLU A 331 -3.73 25.41 26.31
CA GLU A 331 -4.83 24.46 26.39
C GLU A 331 -4.28 23.04 26.17
N ARG A 332 -4.68 22.08 27.02
CA ARG A 332 -4.30 20.66 26.90
C ARG A 332 -5.50 19.76 27.21
N LEU A 333 -5.36 18.49 26.84
CA LEU A 333 -6.24 17.43 27.35
C LEU A 333 -5.68 16.95 28.70
N GLU A 334 -6.46 17.12 29.76
CA GLU A 334 -6.14 16.61 31.11
C GLU A 334 -4.69 16.91 31.54
N ASP A 335 -3.96 15.92 32.04
CA ASP A 335 -2.59 16.07 32.56
C ASP A 335 -1.51 15.91 31.47
N ASN A 336 -1.87 16.04 30.18
CA ASN A 336 -0.94 15.83 29.08
C ASN A 336 0.33 16.67 29.25
N GLN A 337 1.44 15.97 29.42
CA GLN A 337 2.78 16.51 29.54
C GLN A 337 3.74 15.52 28.89
N ASN A 338 4.63 15.99 28.03
CA ASN A 338 5.64 15.13 27.42
C ASN A 338 6.47 14.41 28.50
N ARG A 339 6.56 13.08 28.39
CA ARG A 339 7.32 12.24 29.31
C ARG A 339 8.62 11.79 28.65
N TRP A 340 9.70 12.49 28.96
CA TRP A 340 11.02 12.21 28.39
C TRP A 340 11.83 11.28 29.30
N LEU A 341 12.66 10.43 28.69
CA LEU A 341 13.72 9.73 29.40
C LEU A 341 14.74 10.74 29.94
N ASP A 342 15.46 10.35 30.99
CA ASP A 342 16.59 11.13 31.48
C ASP A 342 17.69 11.22 30.41
N GLU A 343 18.33 12.39 30.31
CA GLU A 343 19.37 12.67 29.31
C GLU A 343 20.57 11.73 29.44
N THR A 344 20.83 11.19 30.65
CA THR A 344 21.87 10.17 30.89
C THR A 344 21.49 8.79 30.37
N THR A 345 20.20 8.51 30.17
CA THR A 345 19.71 7.22 29.66
C THR A 345 19.81 7.14 28.14
N LEU A 346 19.42 8.20 27.45
CA LEU A 346 19.50 8.28 25.99
C LEU A 346 19.78 9.71 25.54
N SER A 347 21.07 10.08 25.57
CA SER A 347 21.50 11.44 25.29
C SER A 347 21.13 11.90 23.88
N GLY A 348 20.69 13.15 23.77
CA GLY A 348 20.30 13.83 22.54
C GLY A 348 18.89 13.45 22.04
N PHE A 349 18.26 12.42 22.61
CA PHE A 349 16.98 11.91 22.10
C PHE A 349 15.88 12.97 22.13
N ARG A 350 15.69 13.67 23.25
CA ARG A 350 14.68 14.72 23.37
C ARG A 350 14.89 15.82 22.33
N THR A 351 16.11 16.31 22.20
CA THR A 351 16.45 17.38 21.25
C THR A 351 16.23 16.94 19.79
N GLU A 352 16.59 15.70 19.45
CA GLU A 352 16.35 15.14 18.11
C GLU A 352 14.85 15.04 17.82
N MET A 353 14.06 14.52 18.77
CA MET A 353 12.61 14.38 18.64
C MET A 353 11.93 15.74 18.44
N GLN A 354 12.33 16.75 19.22
CA GLN A 354 11.82 18.13 19.07
C GLN A 354 12.20 18.74 17.72
N THR A 355 13.45 18.56 17.28
CA THR A 355 13.94 19.06 15.99
C THR A 355 13.15 18.45 14.83
N TYR A 356 12.94 17.13 14.86
CA TYR A 356 12.20 16.43 13.81
C TYR A 356 10.70 16.78 13.82
N TYR A 357 10.10 16.96 15.00
CA TYR A 357 8.72 17.45 15.13
C TYR A 357 8.51 18.77 14.37
N SER A 358 9.37 19.76 14.59
CA SER A 358 9.27 21.06 13.91
C SER A 358 9.41 20.96 12.39
N LYS A 359 10.21 20.02 11.89
CA LYS A 359 10.33 19.75 10.44
C LYS A 359 9.05 19.16 9.86
N MET A 360 8.42 18.22 10.59
CA MET A 360 7.15 17.63 10.14
C MET A 360 6.03 18.67 10.16
N GLU A 361 5.95 19.48 11.21
CA GLU A 361 5.02 20.61 11.30
C GLU A 361 5.17 21.58 10.11
N TYR A 362 6.42 21.92 9.75
CA TYR A 362 6.71 22.77 8.60
C TYR A 362 6.23 22.17 7.27
N ILE A 363 6.49 20.88 7.00
CA ILE A 363 5.99 20.20 5.79
C ILE A 363 4.46 20.15 5.80
N SER A 364 3.85 19.75 6.92
CA SER A 364 2.39 19.62 7.05
C SER A 364 1.69 20.94 6.77
N ARG A 365 2.20 22.06 7.29
CA ARG A 365 1.64 23.38 7.06
C ARG A 365 1.65 23.75 5.57
N ARG A 366 2.76 23.49 4.85
CA ARG A 366 2.84 23.78 3.41
C ARG A 366 1.96 22.87 2.57
N LEU A 367 1.89 21.57 2.89
CA LEU A 367 0.96 20.66 2.24
C LEU A 367 -0.49 21.10 2.45
N LEU A 368 -0.87 21.53 3.66
CA LEU A 368 -2.23 21.98 3.94
C LEU A 368 -2.63 23.23 3.13
N LYS A 369 -1.66 24.10 2.78
CA LYS A 369 -1.89 25.21 1.83
C LYS A 369 -2.22 24.72 0.42
N VAL A 370 -1.57 23.64 -0.04
CA VAL A 370 -1.91 22.97 -1.32
C VAL A 370 -3.33 22.39 -1.25
N PHE A 371 -3.71 21.75 -0.14
CA PHE A 371 -5.08 21.26 0.07
C PHE A 371 -6.13 22.38 0.06
N ALA A 372 -5.82 23.54 0.63
CA ALA A 372 -6.72 24.71 0.57
C ALA A 372 -6.99 25.13 -0.88
N VAL A 373 -5.94 25.32 -1.67
CA VAL A 373 -6.08 25.67 -3.11
C VAL A 373 -6.76 24.54 -3.88
N ALA A 374 -6.45 23.28 -3.55
CA ALA A 374 -7.16 22.15 -4.11
C ALA A 374 -8.67 22.22 -3.77
N LEU A 375 -9.08 22.75 -2.63
CA LEU A 375 -10.50 22.94 -2.32
C LEU A 375 -11.13 24.19 -2.94
N GLY A 376 -10.34 25.00 -3.65
CA GLY A 376 -10.78 26.28 -4.22
C GLY A 376 -10.74 27.44 -3.23
N GLU A 377 -10.02 27.27 -2.12
CA GLU A 377 -9.82 28.30 -1.08
C GLU A 377 -8.47 29.00 -1.24
N GLU A 378 -8.30 30.13 -0.56
CA GLU A 378 -7.00 30.82 -0.48
C GLU A 378 -5.94 29.94 0.22
N PRO A 379 -4.64 30.02 -0.16
CA PRO A 379 -3.60 29.14 0.38
C PRO A 379 -3.53 29.10 1.91
N ALA A 380 -3.62 30.25 2.58
CA ALA A 380 -3.56 30.36 4.04
C ALA A 380 -4.89 30.06 4.76
N PHE A 381 -5.90 29.54 4.07
CA PHE A 381 -7.26 29.40 4.62
C PHE A 381 -7.33 28.62 5.93
N PHE A 382 -6.59 27.51 6.02
CA PHE A 382 -6.59 26.64 7.19
C PHE A 382 -5.72 27.17 8.34
N ASP A 383 -4.80 28.11 8.10
CA ASP A 383 -3.83 28.59 9.10
C ASP A 383 -4.53 29.09 10.37
N LYS A 384 -5.73 29.68 10.23
CA LYS A 384 -6.58 30.14 11.35
C LYS A 384 -6.92 29.05 12.37
N PHE A 385 -6.93 27.77 11.98
CA PHE A 385 -7.23 26.65 12.88
C PHE A 385 -6.00 26.17 13.67
N PHE A 386 -4.81 26.68 13.35
CA PHE A 386 -3.54 26.30 13.97
C PHE A 386 -2.88 27.48 14.71
N GLN A 387 -3.54 28.63 14.80
CA GLN A 387 -3.05 29.81 15.51
C GLN A 387 -3.03 29.58 17.03
N GLY A 388 -1.99 30.12 17.70
CA GLY A 388 -1.86 30.04 19.16
C GLY A 388 -1.34 28.70 19.69
N GLY A 389 -0.93 27.79 18.81
CA GLY A 389 -0.50 26.43 19.14
C GLY A 389 -1.46 25.40 18.54
N ASN A 390 -0.97 24.19 18.35
CA ASN A 390 -1.75 23.11 17.74
C ASN A 390 -1.64 21.82 18.56
N SER A 391 -2.59 20.91 18.37
CA SER A 391 -2.67 19.65 19.13
C SER A 391 -1.96 18.48 18.45
N SER A 392 -1.02 18.75 17.54
CA SER A 392 -0.34 17.73 16.74
C SER A 392 0.49 16.79 17.62
N VAL A 393 0.63 15.54 17.19
CA VAL A 393 1.34 14.51 17.95
C VAL A 393 2.30 13.79 17.01
N MET A 394 3.54 13.61 17.46
CA MET A 394 4.44 12.64 16.87
C MET A 394 4.30 11.33 17.63
N ARG A 395 4.14 10.24 16.88
CA ARG A 395 4.14 8.89 17.41
C ARG A 395 5.27 8.11 16.78
N LEU A 396 6.11 7.49 17.59
CA LEU A 396 7.04 6.47 17.13
C LEU A 396 6.40 5.10 17.35
N ASN A 397 6.51 4.20 16.38
CA ASN A 397 6.03 2.82 16.51
C ASN A 397 7.17 1.84 16.22
N HIS A 398 7.21 0.77 17.00
CA HIS A 398 7.92 -0.45 16.69
C HIS A 398 6.92 -1.61 16.66
N TYR A 399 6.86 -2.30 15.53
CA TYR A 399 6.07 -3.52 15.32
C TYR A 399 7.03 -4.71 15.39
N PRO A 400 7.05 -5.46 16.51
CA PRO A 400 7.94 -6.60 16.66
C PRO A 400 7.60 -7.73 15.68
N VAL A 401 8.55 -8.64 15.50
CA VAL A 401 8.32 -9.89 14.77
C VAL A 401 7.17 -10.66 15.44
N ALA A 402 6.14 -10.99 14.68
CA ALA A 402 4.99 -11.75 15.16
C ALA A 402 5.19 -13.26 14.91
N PRO A 403 4.96 -14.14 15.90
CA PRO A 403 5.03 -15.58 15.70
C PRO A 403 3.98 -16.14 14.73
N GLU A 404 2.77 -15.57 14.75
CA GLU A 404 1.61 -15.99 13.95
C GLU A 404 1.07 -14.78 13.14
N PRO A 405 1.82 -14.27 12.15
CA PRO A 405 1.48 -13.02 11.45
C PRO A 405 0.15 -13.07 10.70
N GLU A 406 -0.36 -14.25 10.35
CA GLU A 406 -1.67 -14.46 9.73
C GLU A 406 -2.86 -14.31 10.70
N LYS A 407 -2.61 -14.33 12.02
CA LYS A 407 -3.62 -14.13 13.07
C LYS A 407 -3.44 -12.83 13.84
N THR A 408 -2.38 -12.09 13.54
CA THR A 408 -1.97 -10.89 14.27
C THR A 408 -2.00 -9.67 13.34
N MET A 409 -2.47 -8.54 13.85
CA MET A 409 -2.37 -7.25 13.17
C MET A 409 -1.36 -6.39 13.90
N GLY A 410 -0.47 -5.74 13.16
CA GLY A 410 0.39 -4.69 13.71
C GLY A 410 -0.46 -3.51 14.18
N ALA A 411 -1.41 -3.10 13.34
CA ALA A 411 -2.48 -2.17 13.70
C ALA A 411 -3.75 -2.55 12.95
N TYR A 412 -4.88 -2.65 13.65
CA TYR A 412 -6.17 -2.90 13.02
C TYR A 412 -6.62 -1.74 12.13
N HIS A 413 -7.63 -1.97 11.28
CA HIS A 413 -8.06 -0.99 10.30
C HIS A 413 -8.70 0.24 10.98
N HIS A 414 -8.27 1.44 10.60
CA HIS A 414 -8.75 2.71 11.14
C HIS A 414 -8.59 3.86 10.14
N THR A 415 -9.14 5.02 10.48
CA THR A 415 -8.81 6.33 9.91
C THR A 415 -8.09 7.18 10.96
N ASP A 416 -7.31 8.14 10.49
CA ASP A 416 -6.62 9.08 11.36
C ASP A 416 -7.49 10.28 11.66
N SER A 417 -7.58 10.67 12.93
CA SER A 417 -8.49 11.73 13.36
C SER A 417 -8.07 13.14 13.00
N GLY A 418 -6.81 13.40 12.65
CA GLY A 418 -6.25 14.73 12.42
C GLY A 418 -6.64 15.36 11.08
N ALA A 419 -5.88 16.38 10.65
CA ALA A 419 -6.00 16.95 9.32
C ALA A 419 -5.19 16.15 8.28
N LEU A 420 -3.90 15.96 8.56
CA LEU A 420 -2.97 15.20 7.72
C LEU A 420 -2.08 14.33 8.59
N THR A 421 -1.69 13.17 8.08
CA THR A 421 -0.65 12.33 8.65
C THR A 421 0.55 12.32 7.72
N ILE A 422 1.74 12.57 8.27
CA ILE A 422 3.03 12.41 7.57
C ILE A 422 3.75 11.22 8.19
N LEU A 423 3.94 10.16 7.42
CA LEU A 423 4.50 8.90 7.89
C LEU A 423 5.88 8.66 7.29
N LEU A 424 6.89 8.60 8.16
CA LEU A 424 8.14 7.90 7.87
C LEU A 424 7.96 6.41 8.16
N GLN A 425 8.42 5.54 7.26
CA GLN A 425 8.44 4.10 7.50
C GLN A 425 9.73 3.48 6.98
N ASP A 426 10.18 2.41 7.63
CA ASP A 426 11.38 1.71 7.21
C ASP A 426 11.20 0.92 5.91
N ASP A 427 12.31 0.73 5.20
CA ASP A 427 12.35 0.20 3.85
C ASP A 427 12.20 -1.35 3.74
N GLN A 428 12.24 -2.06 4.88
CA GLN A 428 12.42 -3.52 4.87
C GLN A 428 11.12 -4.33 4.79
N VAL A 429 10.00 -3.79 5.27
CA VAL A 429 8.76 -4.58 5.43
C VAL A 429 7.55 -3.82 4.90
N ALA A 430 6.95 -4.33 3.82
CA ALA A 430 5.70 -3.84 3.26
C ALA A 430 4.47 -4.33 4.04
N SER A 431 4.29 -3.78 5.25
CA SER A 431 3.15 -4.13 6.13
C SER A 431 1.96 -3.20 6.03
N LEU A 432 2.17 -1.93 5.64
CA LEU A 432 1.11 -0.94 5.57
C LEU A 432 0.20 -1.21 4.37
N GLN A 433 -1.10 -1.20 4.60
CA GLN A 433 -2.11 -1.34 3.56
C GLN A 433 -3.14 -0.23 3.65
N VAL A 434 -3.59 0.25 2.50
CA VAL A 434 -4.71 1.18 2.35
C VAL A 434 -5.84 0.50 1.60
N LEU A 435 -7.09 0.72 2.00
CA LEU A 435 -8.26 0.22 1.30
C LEU A 435 -8.58 1.16 0.13
N HIS A 436 -8.41 0.67 -1.09
CA HIS A 436 -8.84 1.42 -2.28
C HIS A 436 -10.37 1.39 -2.37
N ARG A 437 -11.00 2.57 -2.31
CA ARG A 437 -12.47 2.68 -2.14
C ARG A 437 -13.26 2.10 -3.31
N GLU A 438 -12.88 2.39 -4.55
CA GLU A 438 -13.70 1.96 -5.70
C GLU A 438 -13.69 0.44 -5.88
N SER A 439 -12.53 -0.20 -5.68
CA SER A 439 -12.42 -1.67 -5.80
C SER A 439 -12.70 -2.42 -4.51
N GLN A 440 -12.80 -1.74 -3.37
CA GLN A 440 -12.93 -2.37 -2.05
C GLN A 440 -11.81 -3.38 -1.75
N THR A 441 -10.59 -3.10 -2.22
CA THR A 441 -9.42 -3.99 -2.07
C THR A 441 -8.32 -3.34 -1.25
N TRP A 442 -7.70 -4.10 -0.35
CA TRP A 442 -6.50 -3.69 0.37
C TRP A 442 -5.29 -3.68 -0.57
N VAL A 443 -4.60 -2.54 -0.64
CA VAL A 443 -3.41 -2.30 -1.48
C VAL A 443 -2.21 -2.05 -0.58
N ASN A 444 -1.10 -2.71 -0.85
CA ASN A 444 0.15 -2.49 -0.11
C ASN A 444 0.72 -1.10 -0.41
N VAL A 445 1.06 -0.37 0.64
CA VAL A 445 1.86 0.86 0.61
C VAL A 445 3.32 0.42 0.76
N LEU A 446 3.98 0.16 -0.36
CA LEU A 446 5.37 -0.31 -0.38
C LEU A 446 6.31 0.76 0.20
N PRO A 447 7.26 0.39 1.08
CA PRO A 447 8.28 1.32 1.52
C PRO A 447 9.07 1.89 0.34
N ARG A 448 9.34 3.19 0.39
CA ARG A 448 10.03 3.95 -0.66
C ARG A 448 11.03 4.90 -0.02
N LYS A 449 12.31 4.62 -0.23
CA LYS A 449 13.41 5.43 0.28
C LYS A 449 13.29 6.88 -0.20
N GLY A 450 13.56 7.83 0.69
CA GLY A 450 13.53 9.27 0.38
C GLY A 450 12.11 9.82 0.16
N THR A 451 11.08 9.12 0.64
CA THR A 451 9.70 9.60 0.55
C THR A 451 9.02 9.60 1.92
N TYR A 452 8.04 10.48 2.07
CA TYR A 452 7.04 10.36 3.13
C TYR A 452 5.74 9.83 2.55
N THR A 453 5.06 9.00 3.33
CA THR A 453 3.68 8.64 3.04
C THR A 453 2.75 9.68 3.67
N ILE A 454 1.81 10.23 2.91
CA ILE A 454 0.82 11.20 3.34
C ILE A 454 -0.55 10.55 3.28
N ASN A 455 -1.35 10.71 4.34
CA ASN A 455 -2.78 10.43 4.28
C ASN A 455 -3.61 11.53 4.89
N ILE A 456 -4.82 11.64 4.37
CA ILE A 456 -5.83 12.59 4.81
C ILE A 456 -6.47 12.06 6.08
N GLY A 457 -6.67 12.94 7.05
CA GLY A 457 -7.40 12.61 8.26
C GLY A 457 -8.86 13.05 8.22
N ASP A 458 -9.61 12.58 9.21
CA ASP A 458 -11.04 12.80 9.39
C ASP A 458 -11.43 14.30 9.30
N LEU A 459 -10.58 15.21 9.79
CA LEU A 459 -10.90 16.64 9.77
C LEU A 459 -10.95 17.22 8.37
N VAL A 460 -10.04 16.83 7.48
CA VAL A 460 -10.08 17.30 6.09
C VAL A 460 -11.28 16.70 5.37
N GLN A 461 -11.70 15.47 5.73
CA GLN A 461 -12.94 14.91 5.20
C GLN A 461 -14.16 15.73 5.61
N VAL A 462 -14.27 16.10 6.88
CA VAL A 462 -15.36 16.95 7.36
C VAL A 462 -15.29 18.35 6.74
N TRP A 463 -14.12 19.00 6.76
CA TRP A 463 -13.93 20.35 6.22
C TRP A 463 -14.24 20.44 4.73
N SER A 464 -13.83 19.44 3.95
CA SER A 464 -14.06 19.36 2.50
C SER A 464 -15.46 18.87 2.14
N ASN A 465 -16.29 18.53 3.12
CA ASN A 465 -17.63 18.01 2.91
C ASN A 465 -17.64 16.75 2.03
N ASP A 466 -16.79 15.77 2.35
CA ASP A 466 -16.58 14.51 1.61
C ASP A 466 -15.93 14.63 0.21
N LYS A 467 -15.45 15.81 -0.20
CA LYS A 467 -14.70 15.95 -1.48
C LYS A 467 -13.37 15.23 -1.43
N PHE A 468 -12.69 15.30 -0.29
CA PHE A 468 -11.55 14.46 0.04
C PHE A 468 -11.93 13.58 1.22
N MET A 469 -11.45 12.35 1.23
CA MET A 469 -11.93 11.39 2.19
C MET A 469 -10.77 10.70 2.88
N ALA A 470 -10.90 10.53 4.20
CA ALA A 470 -9.93 9.83 5.01
C ALA A 470 -9.92 8.34 4.61
N PRO A 471 -8.77 7.79 4.23
CA PRO A 471 -8.70 6.41 3.79
C PRO A 471 -8.56 5.44 4.97
N LEU A 472 -9.29 4.33 4.86
CA LEU A 472 -9.11 3.23 5.79
C LEU A 472 -7.75 2.57 5.52
N HIS A 473 -6.94 2.44 6.56
CA HIS A 473 -5.62 1.83 6.46
C HIS A 473 -5.36 0.90 7.65
N ARG A 474 -4.42 -0.04 7.48
CA ARG A 474 -4.05 -1.05 8.49
C ARG A 474 -2.59 -1.44 8.36
N VAL A 475 -2.04 -2.06 9.40
CA VAL A 475 -0.66 -2.59 9.38
C VAL A 475 -0.68 -4.09 9.62
N LEU A 476 -0.23 -4.87 8.65
CA LEU A 476 -0.07 -6.32 8.79
C LEU A 476 1.12 -6.65 9.70
N ALA A 477 0.95 -7.65 10.56
CA ALA A 477 2.07 -8.21 11.30
C ALA A 477 3.04 -8.94 10.36
N SER A 478 4.31 -9.03 10.75
CA SER A 478 5.36 -9.68 9.95
C SER A 478 6.14 -10.65 10.82
N ASN A 479 6.44 -11.84 10.30
CA ASN A 479 7.37 -12.78 10.91
C ASN A 479 8.80 -12.66 10.33
N LYS A 480 9.03 -11.73 9.40
CA LYS A 480 10.31 -11.59 8.69
C LYS A 480 11.29 -10.68 9.43
N ALA A 481 10.82 -9.50 9.82
CA ALA A 481 11.61 -8.49 10.52
C ALA A 481 10.69 -7.56 11.30
N GLY A 482 11.22 -6.92 12.35
CA GLY A 482 10.55 -5.82 13.01
C GLY A 482 10.43 -4.62 12.07
N ARG A 483 9.37 -3.83 12.22
CA ARG A 483 9.14 -2.62 11.42
C ARG A 483 9.09 -1.41 12.33
N PHE A 484 9.74 -0.32 11.93
CA PHE A 484 9.61 0.96 12.61
C PHE A 484 8.89 1.97 11.72
N SER A 485 8.13 2.86 12.35
CA SER A 485 7.52 3.98 11.63
C SER A 485 7.17 5.13 12.56
N ALA A 486 7.27 6.35 12.05
CA ALA A 486 7.00 7.58 12.78
C ALA A 486 5.92 8.43 12.07
N PRO A 487 4.61 8.16 12.32
CA PRO A 487 3.56 9.08 11.92
C PRO A 487 3.57 10.35 12.76
N PHE A 488 3.54 11.49 12.07
CA PHE A 488 3.22 12.79 12.61
C PHE A 488 1.78 13.15 12.24
N PHE A 489 0.92 13.30 13.24
CA PHE A 489 -0.48 13.68 13.09
C PHE A 489 -0.60 15.20 13.21
N TYR A 490 -0.82 15.88 12.09
CA TYR A 490 -1.02 17.32 12.06
C TYR A 490 -2.48 17.65 12.42
N CYS A 491 -2.68 18.26 13.58
CA CYS A 491 -3.99 18.50 14.18
C CYS A 491 -4.15 19.98 14.55
N PRO A 492 -5.36 20.57 14.45
CA PRO A 492 -5.59 21.99 14.78
C PRO A 492 -5.47 22.28 16.28
N ALA A 493 -5.66 23.53 16.69
CA ALA A 493 -5.79 23.92 18.10
C ALA A 493 -6.99 23.22 18.77
N PHE A 494 -6.92 22.97 20.08
CA PHE A 494 -7.96 22.24 20.82
C PHE A 494 -9.34 22.92 20.76
N ASN A 495 -9.38 24.24 20.80
CA ASN A 495 -10.63 25.02 20.78
C ASN A 495 -11.33 25.10 19.41
N VAL A 496 -10.83 24.44 18.37
CA VAL A 496 -11.43 24.50 17.03
C VAL A 496 -12.78 23.80 16.99
N GLN A 497 -13.78 24.52 16.46
CA GLN A 497 -15.06 23.96 16.05
C GLN A 497 -14.95 23.41 14.63
N VAL A 498 -15.04 22.09 14.49
CA VAL A 498 -14.99 21.39 13.22
C VAL A 498 -16.37 21.40 12.58
N LYS A 499 -16.46 21.78 11.31
CA LYS A 499 -17.70 21.78 10.51
C LYS A 499 -17.35 21.74 9.03
N PRO A 500 -18.27 21.36 8.13
CA PRO A 500 -18.06 21.55 6.69
C PRO A 500 -17.78 23.03 6.39
N ILE A 501 -16.69 23.27 5.66
CA ILE A 501 -16.25 24.63 5.33
C ILE A 501 -16.38 24.90 3.83
N VAL A 502 -16.20 23.86 3.01
CA VAL A 502 -16.30 23.95 1.55
C VAL A 502 -17.69 23.48 1.13
N VAL A 503 -18.69 24.28 1.46
CA VAL A 503 -20.08 24.11 1.02
C VAL A 503 -20.40 25.30 0.12
N LYS A 504 -20.52 25.07 -1.19
CA LYS A 504 -20.98 26.11 -2.13
C LYS A 504 -22.42 26.51 -1.78
N GLU A 505 -22.88 27.65 -2.30
CA GLU A 505 -24.19 28.23 -1.98
C GLU A 505 -25.38 27.28 -2.29
N ASP A 506 -25.15 26.25 -3.11
CA ASP A 506 -26.08 25.19 -3.51
C ASP A 506 -25.78 23.80 -2.90
N GLU A 507 -24.71 23.65 -2.12
CA GLU A 507 -24.35 22.38 -1.48
C GLU A 507 -24.99 22.26 -0.09
N VAL A 508 -25.28 21.02 0.34
CA VAL A 508 -25.76 20.73 1.69
C VAL A 508 -24.59 20.21 2.53
N ALA A 509 -24.47 20.71 3.76
CA ALA A 509 -23.46 20.27 4.72
C ALA A 509 -23.73 18.83 5.17
N ASN A 510 -22.83 17.88 4.87
CA ASN A 510 -22.98 16.47 5.24
C ASN A 510 -22.79 16.21 6.74
N TYR A 511 -22.14 17.12 7.47
CA TYR A 511 -21.83 16.96 8.88
C TYR A 511 -22.37 18.12 9.73
N ARG A 512 -22.87 17.82 10.93
CA ARG A 512 -23.15 18.84 11.96
C ARG A 512 -21.85 19.29 12.63
N PRO A 513 -21.73 20.56 13.06
CA PRO A 513 -20.54 21.04 13.77
C PRO A 513 -20.26 20.29 15.08
N PHE A 514 -18.98 20.15 15.45
CA PHE A 514 -18.55 19.56 16.72
C PHE A 514 -17.22 20.16 17.24
N SER A 515 -16.98 19.99 18.54
CA SER A 515 -15.75 20.42 19.20
C SER A 515 -14.62 19.43 18.99
N TRP A 516 -13.49 19.90 18.46
CA TRP A 516 -12.29 19.07 18.27
C TRP A 516 -11.80 18.49 19.60
N ARG A 517 -11.76 19.31 20.66
CA ARG A 517 -11.37 18.87 21.99
C ARG A 517 -12.25 17.75 22.53
N GLU A 518 -13.57 17.88 22.42
CA GLU A 518 -14.51 16.86 22.91
C GLU A 518 -14.40 15.58 22.08
N PHE A 519 -14.26 15.71 20.76
CA PHE A 519 -14.06 14.59 19.84
C PHE A 519 -12.79 13.79 20.20
N LEU A 520 -11.67 14.48 20.44
CA LEU A 520 -10.43 13.84 20.87
C LEU A 520 -10.54 13.18 22.24
N LEU A 521 -11.17 13.83 23.22
CA LEU A 521 -11.35 13.24 24.56
C LEU A 521 -12.16 11.94 24.50
N ALA A 522 -13.19 11.88 23.66
CA ALA A 522 -13.97 10.66 23.44
C ALA A 522 -13.14 9.57 22.74
N ARG A 523 -12.32 9.96 21.75
CA ARG A 523 -11.39 9.04 21.05
C ARG A 523 -10.34 8.43 21.96
N VAL A 524 -9.64 9.26 22.74
CA VAL A 524 -8.56 8.80 23.64
C VAL A 524 -9.08 7.83 24.70
N LYS A 525 -10.30 8.02 25.22
CA LYS A 525 -10.91 7.09 26.19
C LYS A 525 -11.06 5.67 25.63
N GLY A 526 -11.42 5.52 24.36
CA GLY A 526 -11.54 4.23 23.69
C GLY A 526 -10.21 3.46 23.54
N ASN A 527 -9.08 4.17 23.53
CA ASN A 527 -7.76 3.53 23.40
C ASN A 527 -7.32 2.80 24.68
N TYR A 528 -7.91 3.14 25.84
CA TYR A 528 -7.54 2.58 27.16
C TYR A 528 -8.54 1.57 27.70
N ALA A 529 -9.81 1.67 27.32
CA ALA A 529 -10.87 0.78 27.79
C ALA A 529 -11.91 0.58 26.68
N ASP A 530 -12.49 -0.62 26.64
CA ASP A 530 -13.61 -0.91 25.76
C ASP A 530 -14.81 -0.03 26.16
N ALA A 531 -15.04 1.02 25.39
CA ALA A 531 -16.17 1.94 25.56
C ALA A 531 -17.45 1.46 24.84
N GLY A 532 -17.43 0.28 24.23
CA GLY A 532 -18.53 -0.31 23.46
C GLY A 532 -18.66 0.26 22.04
N GLN A 533 -18.73 1.59 21.89
CA GLN A 533 -18.81 2.27 20.60
C GLN A 533 -17.66 3.29 20.47
N GLU A 534 -16.87 3.19 19.41
CA GLU A 534 -15.84 4.19 19.10
C GLU A 534 -16.50 5.48 18.58
N ASN A 535 -16.03 6.62 19.08
CA ASN A 535 -16.46 7.92 18.57
C ASN A 535 -15.87 8.15 17.17
N GLN A 536 -16.70 8.22 16.13
CA GLN A 536 -16.28 8.36 14.73
C GLN A 536 -16.91 9.62 14.12
N ILE A 537 -16.34 10.16 13.04
CA ILE A 537 -16.97 11.30 12.36
C ILE A 537 -18.35 10.96 11.75
N GLY A 538 -18.68 9.67 11.59
CA GLY A 538 -20.01 9.20 11.21
C GLY A 538 -21.10 9.61 12.21
N ASP A 539 -20.78 9.75 13.50
CA ASP A 539 -21.73 10.19 14.55
C ASP A 539 -22.18 11.67 14.38
N PHE A 540 -21.49 12.39 13.50
CA PHE A 540 -21.78 13.78 13.15
C PHE A 540 -22.36 13.91 11.75
N LYS A 541 -22.51 12.81 11.00
CA LYS A 541 -23.03 12.83 9.63
C LYS A 541 -24.55 12.97 9.63
N ILE A 542 -25.05 13.97 8.92
CA ILE A 542 -26.48 14.32 8.79
C ILE A 542 -27.02 14.08 7.38
N HIS A 543 -26.15 14.01 6.36
CA HIS A 543 -26.51 13.66 4.98
C HIS A 543 -25.49 12.71 4.35
N GLY A 544 -25.98 11.87 3.43
CA GLY A 544 -25.16 10.87 2.73
C GLY A 544 -24.88 9.60 3.54
N PRO A 545 -24.23 8.59 2.93
CA PRO A 545 -23.90 7.35 3.61
C PRO A 545 -22.78 7.54 4.65
N ILE A 546 -22.89 6.81 5.76
CA ILE A 546 -21.79 6.62 6.70
C ILE A 546 -20.88 5.53 6.10
N ASP A 547 -19.65 5.90 5.76
CA ASP A 547 -18.63 4.97 5.27
C ASP A 547 -18.34 3.93 6.36
N VAL A 548 -18.08 2.66 5.98
CA VAL A 548 -17.68 1.58 6.91
C VAL A 548 -16.45 1.99 7.73
N ALA A 549 -15.61 2.87 7.17
CA ALA A 549 -14.47 3.42 7.89
C ALA A 549 -14.84 4.32 9.07
N ASN A 550 -16.02 4.95 9.01
CA ASN A 550 -16.52 5.96 9.93
C ASN A 550 -17.77 5.50 10.71
N ALA A 551 -18.10 4.21 10.62
CA ALA A 551 -19.28 3.58 11.23
C ALA A 551 -18.97 2.93 12.59
#